data_AF-A0A7S2LM10-F1
#
_entry.id   AF-A0A7S2LM10-F1
#
_cell.length_a   1.000
_cell.length_b   1.000
_cell.length_c   1.000
_cell.angle_alpha   90.00
_cell.angle_beta   90.00
_cell.angle_gamma   90.00
#
_symmetry.space_group_name_H-M   'P 1'
#
loop_
_entity.id
_entity.type
_entity.pdbx_description
1 polymer ?
#
loop_
_entity_poly.entity_id
_entity_poly.type
_entity_poly.pdbx_seq_one_letter_code
_entity_poly.pdbx_strand_id
1 'polypeptide(L)'
;VNNTLVDDVFRGTCRFETTCSNCGVSSKTPDEKFYDLLVPILSSDEKGVYTSVDECISAHLLPEVLDDKYHCSKCNSLQEAKRRMNLLHIPPILSIQLS
;
A
#
# COMPACT_ATOMS: atom_id res chain seq x y z
N VAL A 1 -3.92 -27.46 2.40
CA VAL A 1 -4.07 -26.23 3.23
C VAL A 1 -3.23 -26.45 4.48
N ASN A 2 -2.02 -25.91 4.52
CA ASN A 2 -1.20 -25.88 5.74
C ASN A 2 -1.24 -24.44 6.24
N ASN A 3 -2.26 -24.12 7.02
CA ASN A 3 -2.35 -22.85 7.72
C ASN A 3 -1.83 -23.05 9.14
N THR A 4 -0.97 -22.14 9.58
CA THR A 4 -0.56 -22.06 10.98
C THR A 4 -1.58 -21.21 11.74
N LEU A 5 -1.57 -21.29 13.09
CA LEU A 5 -2.34 -20.36 13.92
C LEU A 5 -2.03 -18.90 13.59
N VAL A 6 -0.76 -18.58 13.27
CA VAL A 6 -0.34 -17.23 12.87
C VAL A 6 -1.06 -16.81 11.58
N ASP A 7 -1.16 -17.73 10.62
CA ASP A 7 -1.82 -17.50 9.35
C ASP A 7 -3.34 -17.38 9.48
N ASP A 8 -3.96 -18.07 10.44
CA ASP A 8 -5.39 -17.97 10.70
C ASP A 8 -5.78 -16.66 11.39
N VAL A 9 -4.87 -16.12 12.21
CA VAL A 9 -5.17 -14.99 13.10
C VAL A 9 -4.68 -13.65 12.56
N PHE A 10 -3.49 -13.60 11.94
CA PHE A 10 -2.80 -12.34 11.61
C PHE A 10 -2.61 -12.12 10.11
N ARG A 11 -2.79 -13.13 9.26
CA ARG A 11 -2.53 -12.99 7.82
C ARG A 11 -3.66 -12.28 7.10
N GLY A 12 -3.38 -11.09 6.63
CA GLY A 12 -4.17 -10.42 5.61
C GLY A 12 -3.70 -10.73 4.19
N THR A 13 -4.41 -10.16 3.22
CA THR A 13 -3.98 -10.17 1.81
C THR A 13 -4.15 -8.79 1.23
N CYS A 14 -3.15 -8.32 0.50
CA CYS A 14 -3.15 -7.02 -0.17
C CYS A 14 -2.71 -7.18 -1.63
N ARG A 15 -2.82 -6.09 -2.38
CA ARG A 15 -2.34 -5.99 -3.75
C ARG A 15 -1.87 -4.59 -4.03
N PHE A 16 -0.70 -4.45 -4.65
CA PHE A 16 -0.21 -3.16 -5.10
C PHE A 16 -0.69 -2.86 -6.50
N GLU A 17 -1.14 -1.63 -6.71
CA GLU A 17 -1.49 -1.11 -8.03
C GLU A 17 -0.61 0.10 -8.35
N THR A 18 0.12 0.00 -9.46
CA THR A 18 1.02 1.05 -9.94
C THR A 18 0.43 1.68 -11.21
N THR A 19 0.10 2.96 -11.13
CA THR A 19 -0.50 3.75 -12.21
C THR A 19 0.53 4.70 -12.79
N CYS A 20 0.80 4.56 -14.09
CA CYS A 20 1.70 5.48 -14.81
C CYS A 20 1.10 6.89 -14.85
N SER A 21 1.88 7.88 -14.40
CA SER A 21 1.45 9.28 -14.36
C SER A 21 1.36 9.93 -15.74
N ASN A 22 2.02 9.35 -16.76
CA ASN A 22 1.98 9.86 -18.13
C ASN A 22 0.78 9.35 -18.92
N CYS A 23 0.57 8.02 -18.99
CA CYS A 23 -0.46 7.42 -19.85
C CYS A 23 -1.68 6.88 -19.10
N GLY A 24 -1.69 6.93 -17.77
CA GLY A 24 -2.78 6.47 -16.91
C GLY A 24 -2.98 4.96 -16.84
N VAL A 25 -2.16 4.14 -17.52
CA VAL A 25 -2.27 2.68 -17.41
C VAL A 25 -1.81 2.21 -16.03
N SER A 26 -2.64 1.37 -15.42
CA SER A 26 -2.37 0.71 -14.16
C SER A 26 -1.89 -0.73 -14.38
N SER A 27 -0.91 -1.15 -13.60
CA SER A 27 -0.45 -2.53 -13.46
C SER A 27 -0.66 -2.99 -12.02
N LYS A 28 -0.89 -4.29 -11.83
CA LYS A 28 -1.21 -4.87 -10.53
C LYS A 28 -0.20 -5.97 -10.20
N THR A 29 0.28 -6.00 -8.97
CA THR A 29 1.05 -7.15 -8.47
C THR A 29 0.10 -8.34 -8.23
N PRO A 30 0.64 -9.57 -8.13
CA PRO A 30 -0.11 -10.68 -7.55
C PRO A 30 -0.58 -10.36 -6.13
N ASP A 31 -1.51 -11.15 -5.62
CA ASP A 31 -1.99 -10.99 -4.24
C ASP A 31 -0.87 -11.38 -3.26
N GLU A 32 -0.54 -10.46 -2.36
CA GLU A 32 0.55 -10.58 -1.41
C GLU A 32 0.00 -10.74 0.01
N LYS A 33 0.70 -11.50 0.84
CA LYS A 33 0.36 -11.70 2.25
C LYS A 33 0.99 -10.58 3.07
N PHE A 34 0.25 -10.09 4.07
CA PHE A 34 0.80 -9.21 5.10
C PHE A 34 0.38 -9.69 6.49
N TYR A 35 1.16 -9.38 7.52
CA TYR A 35 0.88 -9.75 8.91
C TYR A 35 0.77 -8.52 9.83
N ASP A 36 1.25 -7.39 9.35
CA ASP A 36 1.28 -6.10 10.03
C ASP A 36 1.17 -4.96 9.00
N LEU A 37 0.69 -3.81 9.47
CA LEU A 37 0.78 -2.54 8.75
C LEU A 37 1.76 -1.63 9.46
N LEU A 38 2.77 -1.17 8.73
CA LEU A 38 3.75 -0.20 9.20
C LEU A 38 3.26 1.20 8.83
N VAL A 39 2.64 1.89 9.79
CA VAL A 39 1.99 3.18 9.56
C VAL A 39 2.88 4.30 10.12
N PRO A 40 3.42 5.18 9.27
CA PRO A 40 4.22 6.31 9.73
C PRO A 40 3.35 7.33 10.46
N ILE A 41 3.81 7.80 11.63
CA ILE A 41 3.21 8.95 12.32
C ILE A 41 3.79 10.22 11.68
N LEU A 42 3.09 10.72 10.68
CA LEU A 42 3.43 12.00 10.08
C LEU A 42 2.85 13.11 10.95
N SER A 43 3.67 14.08 11.37
CA SER A 43 3.15 15.28 12.05
C SER A 43 2.44 16.21 11.05
N SER A 44 2.86 16.17 9.78
CA SER A 44 2.22 16.86 8.66
C SER A 44 2.73 16.34 7.32
N ASP A 45 1.93 16.46 6.26
CA ASP A 45 2.37 16.32 4.87
C ASP A 45 1.76 17.42 3.98
N GLU A 46 1.83 17.25 2.65
CA GLU A 46 1.21 18.16 1.68
C GLU A 46 -0.32 18.33 1.86
N LYS A 47 -0.99 17.42 2.59
CA LYS A 47 -2.44 17.42 2.83
C LYS A 47 -2.82 18.03 4.18
N GLY A 48 -1.86 18.24 5.09
CA GLY A 48 -2.08 18.95 6.36
C GLY A 48 -1.45 18.27 7.57
N VAL A 49 -1.93 18.63 8.76
CA VAL A 49 -1.50 18.06 10.04
C VAL A 49 -2.36 16.84 10.36
N TYR A 50 -1.71 15.72 10.70
CA TYR A 50 -2.40 14.52 11.15
C TYR A 50 -2.58 14.56 12.68
N THR A 51 -3.78 14.25 13.13
CA THR A 51 -4.18 14.37 14.55
C THR A 51 -4.70 13.05 15.13
N SER A 52 -4.88 12.02 14.31
CA SER A 52 -5.37 10.71 14.74
C SER A 52 -4.71 9.54 13.99
N VAL A 53 -4.80 8.35 14.58
CA VAL A 53 -4.31 7.10 13.97
C VAL A 53 -5.10 6.76 12.70
N ASP A 54 -6.41 6.98 12.70
CA ASP A 54 -7.27 6.78 11.52
C ASP A 54 -6.82 7.62 10.32
N GLU A 55 -6.41 8.87 10.54
CA GLU A 55 -5.87 9.72 9.48
C GLU A 55 -4.53 9.21 8.97
N CYS A 56 -3.64 8.74 9.87
CA CYS A 56 -2.36 8.14 9.47
C CYS A 56 -2.55 6.86 8.64
N ILE A 57 -3.48 5.98 9.04
CA ILE A 57 -3.83 4.77 8.28
C ILE A 57 -4.42 5.15 6.92
N SER A 58 -5.33 6.13 6.89
CA SER A 58 -5.94 6.61 5.66
C SER A 58 -4.89 7.16 4.71
N ALA A 59 -3.96 7.95 5.22
CA ALA A 59 -2.84 8.49 4.45
C ALA A 59 -1.94 7.38 3.89
N HIS A 60 -1.61 6.37 4.71
CA HIS A 60 -0.79 5.23 4.31
C HIS A 60 -1.40 4.42 3.15
N LEU A 61 -2.72 4.38 3.03
CA LEU A 61 -3.42 3.65 1.97
C LEU A 61 -3.68 4.49 0.70
N LEU A 62 -3.33 5.79 0.71
CA LEU A 62 -3.44 6.64 -0.47
C LEU A 62 -2.33 6.32 -1.49
N PRO A 63 -2.54 6.66 -2.77
CA PRO A 63 -1.48 6.53 -3.77
C PRO A 63 -0.28 7.41 -3.42
N GLU A 64 0.89 6.79 -3.30
CA GLU A 64 2.20 7.42 -3.14
C GLU A 64 2.91 7.53 -4.49
N VAL A 65 3.74 8.55 -4.68
CA VAL A 65 4.64 8.63 -5.84
C VAL A 65 5.82 7.69 -5.57
N LEU A 66 6.21 6.89 -6.57
CA LEU A 66 7.40 6.06 -6.44
C LEU A 66 8.66 6.92 -6.50
N ASP A 67 9.61 6.70 -5.60
CA ASP A 67 10.91 7.36 -5.63
C ASP A 67 11.73 6.98 -6.88
N ASP A 68 11.56 5.73 -7.33
CA ASP A 68 12.17 5.20 -8.55
C ASP A 68 11.22 5.23 -9.74
N LYS A 69 11.77 5.45 -10.93
CA LYS A 69 10.98 5.45 -12.17
C LYS A 69 10.44 4.05 -12.50
N TYR A 70 9.15 4.00 -12.82
CA TYR A 70 8.45 2.80 -13.25
C TYR A 70 8.57 2.59 -14.76
N HIS A 71 8.95 1.38 -15.19
CA HIS A 71 8.93 1.04 -16.62
C HIS A 71 7.50 0.74 -17.10
N CYS A 72 6.90 1.70 -17.81
CA CYS A 72 5.54 1.55 -18.31
C CYS A 72 5.53 0.78 -19.64
N SER A 73 4.83 -0.35 -19.69
CA SER A 73 4.67 -1.17 -20.90
C SER A 73 3.96 -0.42 -22.05
N LYS A 74 3.04 0.50 -21.75
CA LYS A 74 2.34 1.31 -22.76
C LYS A 74 3.19 2.46 -23.31
N CYS A 75 3.94 3.15 -22.45
CA CYS A 75 4.86 4.22 -22.88
C CYS A 75 6.18 3.68 -23.44
N ASN A 76 6.48 2.40 -23.19
CA ASN A 76 7.73 1.73 -23.50
C ASN A 76 8.97 2.51 -23.02
N SER A 77 8.90 3.06 -21.81
CA SER A 77 9.94 3.93 -21.23
C SER A 77 9.76 4.06 -19.71
N LEU A 78 10.79 4.58 -19.04
CA LEU A 78 10.76 4.94 -17.62
C LEU A 78 9.87 6.17 -17.41
N GLN A 79 8.93 6.07 -16.49
CA GLN A 79 7.91 7.07 -16.22
C GLN A 79 7.75 7.25 -14.71
N GLU A 80 7.33 8.45 -14.32
CA GLU A 80 6.75 8.67 -13.00
C GLU A 80 5.47 7.82 -12.86
N ALA A 81 5.25 7.27 -11.68
CA ALA A 81 4.07 6.48 -11.39
C ALA A 81 3.66 6.63 -9.92
N LYS A 82 2.37 6.40 -9.67
CA LYS A 82 1.83 6.33 -8.33
C LYS A 82 1.53 4.88 -7.97
N ARG A 83 1.97 4.42 -6.82
CA ARG A 83 1.64 3.09 -6.28
C ARG A 83 0.65 3.25 -5.14
N ARG A 84 -0.30 2.32 -5.02
CA ARG A 84 -1.19 2.23 -3.86
C ARG A 84 -1.26 0.80 -3.36
N MET A 85 -1.37 0.64 -2.05
CA MET A 85 -1.72 -0.63 -1.43
C MET A 85 -3.24 -0.77 -1.39
N ASN A 86 -3.76 -1.90 -1.87
CA ASN A 86 -5.18 -2.24 -1.72
C ASN A 86 -5.29 -3.42 -0.76
N LEU A 87 -5.98 -3.24 0.37
CA LEU A 87 -6.30 -4.31 1.30
C LEU A 87 -7.44 -5.15 0.71
N LEU A 88 -7.20 -6.44 0.50
CA LEU A 88 -8.16 -7.38 -0.08
C LEU A 88 -8.85 -8.22 1.00
N HIS A 89 -8.09 -8.67 1.98
CA HIS A 89 -8.57 -9.43 3.14
C HIS A 89 -7.91 -8.91 4.41
N ILE A 90 -8.73 -8.53 5.40
CA ILE A 90 -8.26 -8.08 6.72
C ILE A 90 -8.26 -9.28 7.67
N PRO A 91 -7.18 -9.50 8.43
CA PRO A 91 -7.12 -10.60 9.40
C PRO A 91 -8.06 -10.38 10.60
N PRO A 92 -8.44 -11.44 11.33
CA PRO A 92 -9.18 -11.31 12.58
C PRO A 92 -8.50 -10.41 13.61
N ILE A 93 -7.16 -10.46 13.69
CA ILE A 93 -6.36 -9.54 14.49
C ILE A 93 -5.40 -8.82 13.55
N LEU A 94 -5.63 -7.53 13.36
CA LEU A 94 -4.74 -6.64 12.62
C LEU A 94 -3.68 -6.05 13.55
N SER A 95 -2.42 -6.36 13.28
CA SER A 95 -1.29 -5.72 13.94
C SER A 95 -0.93 -4.42 13.20
N ILE A 96 -0.88 -3.30 13.93
CA ILE A 96 -0.46 -2.01 13.36
C ILE A 96 0.72 -1.51 14.18
N GLN A 97 1.86 -1.36 13.52
CA GLN A 97 3.03 -0.72 14.12
C GLN A 97 3.05 0.74 13.68
N LEU A 98 3.06 1.63 14.67
CA LEU A 98 3.25 3.06 14.43
C LEU A 98 4.75 3.36 14.48
N SER A 99 5.27 4.04 13.44
CA SER A 99 6.71 4.37 13.30
C SER A 99 6.95 5.86 13.16
#